data_AF-A0A814XC07-F1
#
_entry.id   AF-A0A814XC07-F1
#
_cell.length_a   1.000
_cell.length_b   1.000
_cell.length_c   1.000
_cell.angle_alpha   90.00
_cell.angle_beta   90.00
_cell.angle_gamma   90.00
#
_symmetry.space_group_name_H-M   'P 1'
#
loop_
_entity.id
_entity.type
_entity.pdbx_description
1 polymer ?
#
loop_
_entity_poly.entity_id
_entity_poly.type
_entity_poly.pdbx_seq_one_letter_code
_entity_poly.pdbx_strand_id
1 'polypeptide(L)'
;MHIARRTILMIVIIWFVLPIHNLIYNTGNVNASNLSYHAPLLYYHSIFTLTAGCLLPASIMIICAFLTHHNLVLKRKRRQLIIAQHVGTHNDVRDQERKRDRQVLLLLVVQVVVFIITIIPLMTSHFYNATTLNIKNRSIERITIERFAAYLSSLSVYLFPTLSFYLYTMTSSMFRNELKKLMRFILRCNCLRANARIEPIVHNIKQRPITRH
;
A
#
# COMPACT_ATOMS: atom_id res chain seq x y z
N MET A 1 4.97 16.20 17.35
CA MET A 1 3.94 15.35 16.70
C MET A 1 2.77 16.15 16.11
N HIS A 2 2.39 17.31 16.65
CA HIS A 2 1.30 18.15 16.11
C HIS A 2 1.49 18.59 14.65
N ILE A 3 2.73 18.91 14.24
CA ILE A 3 3.03 19.36 12.87
C ILE A 3 2.73 18.27 11.85
N ALA A 4 3.23 17.04 12.06
CA ALA A 4 2.98 15.91 11.16
C ALA A 4 1.49 15.56 11.06
N ARG A 5 0.77 15.56 12.20
CA ARG A 5 -0.68 15.33 12.23
C ARG A 5 -1.44 16.39 11.44
N ARG A 6 -1.04 17.66 11.57
CA ARG A 6 -1.65 18.78 10.83
C ARG A 6 -1.38 18.66 9.34
N THR A 7 -0.17 18.26 8.93
CA THR A 7 0.16 18.01 7.52
C THR A 7 -0.68 16.88 6.93
N ILE A 8 -0.80 15.74 7.62
CA ILE A 8 -1.62 14.60 7.18
C ILE A 8 -3.09 15.01 7.06
N LEU A 9 -3.63 15.76 8.03
CA LEU A 9 -5.02 16.21 8.00
C LEU A 9 -5.31 17.14 6.81
N MET A 10 -4.41 18.09 6.52
CA MET A 10 -4.56 18.98 5.35
C MET A 10 -4.54 18.18 4.04
N ILE A 11 -3.66 17.18 3.94
CA ILE A 11 -3.57 16.29 2.79
C ILE A 11 -4.88 15.51 2.59
N VAL A 12 -5.44 14.94 3.66
CA VAL A 12 -6.70 14.17 3.60
C VAL A 12 -7.87 15.08 3.18
N ILE A 13 -7.93 16.32 3.68
CA ILE A 13 -8.97 17.27 3.29
C ILE A 13 -8.87 17.60 1.80
N ILE A 14 -7.66 17.90 1.30
CA ILE A 14 -7.42 18.13 -0.13
C ILE A 14 -7.86 16.91 -0.96
N TRP A 15 -7.66 15.70 -0.43
CA TRP A 15 -8.05 14.44 -1.07
C TRP A 15 -9.56 14.28 -1.25
N PHE A 16 -10.39 14.85 -0.37
CA PHE A 16 -11.85 14.84 -0.52
C PHE A 16 -12.36 15.97 -1.42
N VAL A 17 -11.75 17.16 -1.34
CA VAL A 17 -12.17 18.33 -2.12
C VAL A 17 -11.96 18.11 -3.63
N LEU A 18 -10.84 17.48 -4.00
CA LEU A 18 -10.46 17.27 -5.40
C LEU A 18 -11.47 16.39 -6.19
N PRO A 19 -11.89 15.20 -5.72
CA PRO A 19 -12.92 14.38 -6.37
C PRO A 19 -14.30 15.05 -6.41
N ILE A 20 -14.66 15.77 -5.34
CA ILE A 20 -15.94 16.51 -5.29
C ILE A 20 -15.99 17.57 -6.38
N HIS A 21 -14.89 18.30 -6.61
CA HIS A 21 -14.81 19.26 -7.71
C HIS A 21 -14.99 18.59 -9.08
N ASN A 22 -14.38 17.41 -9.29
CA ASN A 22 -14.54 16.63 -10.53
C ASN A 22 -15.99 16.16 -10.72
N LEU A 23 -16.64 15.70 -9.64
CA LEU A 23 -18.03 15.27 -9.66
C LEU A 23 -19.00 16.41 -10.00
N ILE A 24 -18.80 17.59 -9.40
CA ILE A 24 -19.62 18.79 -9.67
C ILE A 24 -19.44 19.24 -11.12
N TYR A 25 -18.20 19.30 -11.61
CA TYR A 25 -17.91 19.71 -12.99
C TYR A 25 -18.50 18.74 -14.02
N ASN A 26 -18.46 17.44 -13.76
CA ASN A 26 -19.08 16.44 -14.62
C ASN A 26 -20.61 16.54 -14.59
N THR A 27 -21.22 16.71 -13.42
CA THR A 27 -22.69 16.77 -13.25
C THR A 27 -23.31 18.02 -13.91
N GLY A 28 -22.63 19.17 -13.85
CA GLY A 28 -23.11 20.41 -14.48
C GLY A 28 -23.20 20.34 -16.01
N ASN A 29 -22.46 19.42 -16.65
CA ASN A 29 -22.41 19.25 -18.10
C ASN A 29 -23.25 18.07 -18.63
N VAL A 30 -23.92 17.30 -17.76
CA VAL A 30 -24.75 16.13 -18.17
C VAL A 30 -26.01 16.54 -18.96
N ASN A 31 -26.47 17.80 -18.81
CA ASN A 31 -27.65 18.30 -19.50
C ASN A 31 -27.39 18.75 -20.95
N ALA A 32 -26.13 18.76 -21.40
CA ALA A 32 -25.79 18.95 -22.81
C ALA A 32 -25.82 17.58 -23.50
N SER A 33 -26.97 17.27 -24.11
CA SER A 33 -27.35 16.00 -24.73
C SER A 33 -26.55 15.61 -25.98
N ASN A 34 -25.23 15.78 -25.99
CA ASN A 34 -24.37 15.25 -27.04
C ASN A 34 -23.12 14.65 -26.42
N LEU A 35 -22.99 13.34 -26.65
CA LEU A 35 -21.79 12.50 -26.48
C LEU A 35 -20.66 12.95 -27.44
N SER A 36 -20.45 14.26 -27.56
CA SER A 36 -19.32 14.85 -28.25
C SER A 36 -18.24 15.04 -27.20
N TYR A 37 -17.17 14.26 -27.35
CA TYR A 37 -15.92 14.36 -26.63
C TYR A 37 -15.42 15.81 -26.64
N HIS A 38 -15.82 16.61 -25.65
CA HIS A 38 -15.24 17.93 -25.46
C HIS A 38 -13.80 17.73 -25.00
N ALA A 39 -12.85 17.93 -25.92
CA ALA A 39 -11.41 17.96 -25.66
C ALA A 39 -11.04 18.61 -24.30
N PRO A 40 -11.59 19.78 -23.89
CA PRO A 40 -11.25 20.39 -22.60
C PRO A 40 -11.58 19.53 -21.38
N LEU A 41 -12.66 18.74 -21.41
CA LEU A 41 -13.03 17.84 -20.31
C LEU A 41 -11.98 16.73 -20.13
N LEU A 42 -11.50 16.17 -21.24
CA LEU A 42 -10.51 15.09 -21.21
C LEU A 42 -9.09 15.59 -20.87
N TYR A 43 -8.75 16.81 -21.26
CA TYR A 43 -7.55 17.49 -20.78
C TYR A 43 -7.61 17.75 -19.27
N TYR A 44 -8.73 18.28 -18.77
CA TYR A 44 -8.94 18.50 -17.35
C TYR A 44 -8.84 17.19 -16.55
N HIS A 45 -9.51 16.13 -17.02
CA HIS A 45 -9.45 14.82 -16.40
C HIS A 45 -8.02 14.24 -16.40
N SER A 46 -7.27 14.37 -17.49
CA SER A 46 -5.88 13.90 -17.56
C SER A 46 -4.95 14.63 -16.60
N ILE A 47 -5.06 15.96 -16.51
CA ILE A 47 -4.28 16.78 -15.55
C ILE A 47 -4.65 16.44 -14.11
N PHE A 48 -5.95 16.26 -13.85
CA PHE A 48 -6.44 15.84 -12.55
C PHE A 48 -5.89 14.46 -12.15
N THR A 49 -5.97 13.47 -13.02
CA THR A 49 -5.48 12.11 -12.76
C THR A 49 -3.96 12.09 -12.57
N LEU A 50 -3.21 12.92 -13.30
CA LEU A 50 -1.76 13.09 -13.10
C LEU A 50 -1.45 13.68 -11.71
N THR A 51 -2.14 14.74 -11.35
CA THR A 51 -1.88 15.46 -10.09
C THR A 51 -2.35 14.66 -8.87
N ALA A 52 -3.59 14.18 -8.88
CA ALA A 52 -4.18 13.43 -7.79
C ALA A 52 -3.68 11.97 -7.72
N GLY A 53 -3.39 11.34 -8.86
CA GLY A 53 -2.97 9.94 -8.94
C GLY A 53 -1.47 9.71 -8.77
N CYS A 54 -0.62 10.64 -9.23
CA CYS A 54 0.84 10.46 -9.20
C CYS A 54 1.53 11.42 -8.24
N LEU A 55 1.43 12.73 -8.48
CA LEU A 55 2.16 13.76 -7.73
C LEU A 55 1.81 13.74 -6.25
N LEU A 56 0.52 13.64 -5.95
CA LEU A 56 0.05 13.74 -4.58
C LEU A 56 0.46 12.50 -3.74
N PRO A 57 0.19 11.23 -4.13
CA PRO A 57 0.69 10.07 -3.39
C PRO A 57 2.21 10.02 -3.27
N ALA A 58 2.95 10.37 -4.33
CA ALA A 58 4.41 10.46 -4.29
C ALA A 58 4.87 11.49 -3.25
N SER A 59 4.26 12.69 -3.24
CA SER A 59 4.61 13.74 -2.27
C SER A 59 4.35 13.29 -0.83
N ILE A 60 3.22 12.62 -0.57
CA ILE A 60 2.89 12.10 0.77
C ILE A 60 3.94 11.08 1.20
N MET A 61 4.26 10.11 0.34
CA MET A 61 5.23 9.08 0.68
C MET A 61 6.62 9.67 0.92
N ILE A 62 7.04 10.66 0.13
CA ILE A 62 8.32 11.37 0.32
C ILE A 62 8.32 12.14 1.64
N ILE A 63 7.25 12.87 1.96
CA ILE A 63 7.11 13.59 3.23
C ILE A 63 7.13 12.60 4.40
N CYS A 64 6.42 11.49 4.30
CA CYS A 64 6.42 10.42 5.30
C CYS A 64 7.81 9.78 5.45
N ALA A 65 8.54 9.56 4.36
CA ALA A 65 9.91 9.06 4.38
C ALA A 65 10.84 10.02 5.13
N PHE A 66 10.73 11.30 4.79
CA PHE A 66 11.52 12.35 5.39
C PHE A 66 11.20 12.52 6.88
N LEU A 67 9.92 12.56 7.25
CA LEU A 67 9.47 12.61 8.64
C LEU A 67 9.94 11.39 9.42
N THR A 68 9.86 10.20 8.84
CA THR A 68 10.35 8.97 9.47
C THR A 68 11.85 9.05 9.70
N HIS A 69 12.61 9.45 8.68
CA HIS A 69 14.05 9.66 8.79
C HIS A 69 14.40 10.69 9.88
N HIS A 70 13.76 11.85 9.87
CA HIS A 70 13.99 12.91 10.84
C HIS A 70 13.66 12.45 12.28
N ASN A 71 12.53 11.76 12.46
CA ASN A 71 12.16 11.19 13.76
C ASN A 71 13.17 10.13 14.22
N LEU A 72 13.67 9.29 13.31
CA LEU A 72 14.71 8.30 13.63
C LEU A 72 16.03 8.96 14.03
N VAL A 73 16.46 10.03 13.34
CA VAL A 73 17.66 10.80 13.70
C VAL A 73 17.49 11.47 15.06
N LEU A 74 16.35 12.10 15.32
CA LEU A 74 16.07 12.74 16.60
C LEU A 74 16.03 11.72 17.74
N LYS A 75 15.40 10.57 17.51
CA LYS A 75 15.37 9.44 18.46
C LYS A 75 16.77 8.90 18.74
N ARG A 76 17.64 8.82 17.71
CA ARG A 76 19.06 8.43 17.87
C ARG A 76 19.83 9.44 18.73
N LYS A 77 19.66 10.75 18.47
CA LYS A 77 20.31 11.82 19.25
C LYS A 77 19.88 11.80 20.72
N ARG A 78 18.58 11.73 21.00
CA ARG A 78 18.06 11.64 22.39
C ARG A 78 18.59 10.41 23.12
N ARG A 79 18.67 9.28 22.44
CA ARG A 79 19.21 8.04 23.02
C ARG A 79 20.72 8.12 23.28
N GLN A 80 21.49 8.81 22.45
CA GLN A 80 22.93 9.03 22.71
C GLN A 80 23.15 9.83 24.00
N LEU A 81 22.32 10.84 24.27
CA LEU A 81 22.40 11.66 25.49
C LEU A 81 22.07 10.83 26.75
N ILE A 82 21.00 10.03 26.72
CA ILE A 82 20.61 9.18 27.86
C ILE A 82 21.68 8.11 28.14
N ILE A 83 22.28 7.54 27.09
CA ILE A 83 23.29 6.47 27.21
C ILE A 83 24.63 7.00 27.75
N ALA A 84 25.00 8.25 27.44
CA ALA A 84 26.14 8.89 28.08
C ALA A 84 25.99 8.97 29.61
N GLN A 85 24.75 8.90 30.13
CA GLN A 85 24.45 8.92 31.57
C GLN A 85 24.24 7.54 32.21
N HIS A 86 24.07 6.45 31.46
CA HIS A 86 23.85 5.09 32.00
C HIS A 86 24.75 4.08 31.29
N VAL A 87 25.97 3.91 31.83
CA VAL A 87 26.98 2.96 31.35
C VAL A 87 26.66 1.58 31.93
N GLY A 88 26.12 0.69 31.10
CA GLY A 88 26.04 -0.73 31.42
C GLY A 88 24.83 -1.42 30.80
N THR A 89 25.06 -2.59 30.20
CA THR A 89 24.06 -3.65 29.93
C THR A 89 23.04 -3.55 28.78
N HIS A 90 22.92 -2.49 27.98
CA HIS A 90 21.86 -2.40 26.94
C HIS A 90 22.31 -2.44 25.45
N ASN A 91 23.50 -2.96 25.13
CA ASN A 91 24.03 -2.91 23.76
C ASN A 91 23.28 -3.80 22.74
N ASP A 92 22.87 -5.02 23.11
CA ASP A 92 22.20 -5.94 22.16
C ASP A 92 20.80 -5.50 21.73
N VAL A 93 19.97 -5.06 22.70
CA VAL A 93 18.62 -4.55 22.42
C VAL A 93 18.67 -3.34 21.48
N ARG A 94 19.73 -2.52 21.62
CA ARG A 94 19.93 -1.29 20.86
C ARG A 94 20.31 -1.55 19.40
N ASP A 95 21.14 -2.56 19.14
CA ASP A 95 21.50 -2.95 17.78
C ASP A 95 20.32 -3.58 17.04
N GLN A 96 19.48 -4.33 17.74
CA GLN A 96 18.26 -4.88 17.16
C GLN A 96 17.24 -3.79 16.80
N GLU A 97 17.04 -2.78 17.67
CA GLU A 97 16.18 -1.64 17.34
C GLU A 97 16.72 -0.79 16.19
N ARG A 98 18.05 -0.58 16.10
CA ARG A 98 18.67 0.13 14.97
C ARG A 98 18.50 -0.62 13.65
N LYS A 99 18.67 -1.95 13.65
CA LYS A 99 18.44 -2.81 12.49
C LYS A 99 16.99 -2.72 12.02
N ARG A 100 16.04 -2.78 12.96
CA ARG A 100 14.61 -2.61 12.65
C ARG A 100 14.31 -1.23 12.04
N ASP A 101 14.79 -0.15 12.66
CA ASP A 101 14.55 1.21 12.18
C ASP A 101 15.13 1.43 10.77
N ARG A 102 16.32 0.86 10.48
CA ARG A 102 16.94 0.90 9.13
C ARG A 102 16.15 0.07 8.12
N GLN A 103 15.64 -1.09 8.52
CA GLN A 103 14.79 -1.92 7.66
C GLN A 103 13.49 -1.20 7.29
N VAL A 104 12.82 -0.55 8.25
CA VAL A 104 11.60 0.23 7.99
C VAL A 104 11.86 1.36 7.00
N LEU A 105 12.96 2.10 7.17
CA LEU A 105 13.32 3.18 6.24
C LEU A 105 13.62 2.64 4.83
N LEU A 106 14.42 1.58 4.73
CA LEU A 106 14.79 0.97 3.45
C LEU A 106 13.57 0.45 2.71
N LEU A 107 12.65 -0.16 3.44
CA LEU A 107 11.40 -0.66 2.92
C LEU A 107 10.52 0.44 2.33
N LEU A 108 10.42 1.57 3.04
CA LEU A 108 9.63 2.71 2.60
C LEU A 108 10.24 3.39 1.36
N VAL A 109 11.58 3.45 1.27
CA VAL A 109 12.27 3.91 0.05
C VAL A 109 12.01 2.97 -1.12
N VAL A 110 12.13 1.66 -0.92
CA VAL A 110 11.83 0.66 -1.97
C VAL A 110 10.38 0.78 -2.45
N GLN A 111 9.44 0.98 -1.53
CA GLN A 111 8.03 1.18 -1.87
C GLN A 111 7.81 2.44 -2.72
N VAL A 112 8.47 3.55 -2.40
CA VAL A 112 8.43 4.78 -3.20
C VAL A 112 8.98 4.55 -4.61
N VAL A 113 10.14 3.89 -4.73
CA VAL A 113 10.77 3.60 -6.02
C VAL A 113 9.87 2.72 -6.88
N VAL A 114 9.32 1.65 -6.29
CA VAL A 114 8.45 0.73 -7.03
C VAL A 114 7.16 1.43 -7.45
N PHE A 115 6.55 2.24 -6.58
CA PHE A 115 5.38 3.04 -6.94
C PHE A 115 5.64 3.93 -8.15
N ILE A 116 6.78 4.64 -8.17
CA ILE A 116 7.18 5.51 -9.28
C ILE A 116 7.31 4.69 -10.57
N ILE A 117 8.03 3.57 -10.53
CA ILE A 117 8.22 2.68 -11.71
C ILE A 117 6.87 2.19 -12.22
N THR A 118 5.97 1.81 -11.33
CA THR A 118 4.66 1.28 -11.70
C THR A 118 3.71 2.33 -12.27
N ILE A 119 3.80 3.58 -11.82
CA ILE A 119 2.85 4.62 -12.22
C ILE A 119 3.29 5.40 -13.47
N ILE A 120 4.59 5.47 -13.77
CA ILE A 120 5.14 6.15 -14.96
C ILE A 120 4.48 5.67 -16.28
N PRO A 121 4.33 4.36 -16.56
CA PRO A 121 3.72 3.89 -17.80
C PRO A 121 2.28 4.38 -17.98
N LEU A 122 1.51 4.40 -16.89
CA LEU A 122 0.13 4.85 -16.90
C LEU A 122 0.03 6.35 -17.16
N MET A 123 0.86 7.13 -16.48
CA MET A 123 0.89 8.59 -16.64
C MET A 123 1.35 9.00 -18.05
N THR A 124 2.34 8.28 -18.59
CA THR A 124 2.80 8.48 -19.98
C THR A 124 1.67 8.19 -20.97
N SER A 125 0.93 7.09 -20.75
CA SER A 125 -0.22 6.72 -21.58
C SER A 125 -1.35 7.77 -21.55
N HIS A 126 -1.68 8.30 -20.37
CA HIS A 126 -2.67 9.37 -20.23
C HIS A 126 -2.23 10.66 -20.92
N PHE A 127 -0.99 11.08 -20.71
CA PHE A 127 -0.45 12.29 -21.31
C PHE A 127 -0.40 12.19 -22.84
N TYR A 128 0.07 11.06 -23.36
CA TYR A 128 0.10 10.78 -24.79
C TYR A 128 -1.31 10.75 -25.39
N ASN A 129 -2.29 10.16 -24.71
CA ASN A 129 -3.67 10.19 -25.17
C ASN A 129 -4.22 11.62 -25.22
N ALA A 130 -3.94 12.46 -24.21
CA ALA A 130 -4.37 13.84 -24.16
C ALA A 130 -3.75 14.70 -25.28
N THR A 131 -2.45 14.59 -25.54
CA THR A 131 -1.78 15.40 -26.58
C THR A 131 -2.21 15.01 -28.00
N THR A 132 -2.58 13.74 -28.20
CA THR A 132 -2.90 13.20 -29.52
C THR A 132 -4.40 13.29 -29.86
N LEU A 133 -5.21 13.95 -29.03
CA LEU A 133 -6.66 14.13 -29.26
C LEU A 133 -7.00 14.90 -30.54
N ASN A 134 -6.13 15.82 -30.96
CA ASN A 134 -6.38 16.70 -32.11
C ASN A 134 -5.92 16.09 -33.45
N ILE A 135 -5.33 14.89 -33.45
CA ILE A 135 -4.87 14.23 -34.67
C ILE A 135 -6.03 13.49 -35.32
N LYS A 136 -6.58 14.06 -36.41
CA LYS A 136 -7.75 13.51 -37.12
C LYS A 136 -7.50 12.22 -37.93
N ASN A 137 -6.25 11.88 -38.26
CA ASN A 137 -5.90 10.68 -39.06
C ASN A 137 -5.21 9.60 -38.23
N ARG A 138 -5.94 8.97 -37.30
CA ARG A 138 -5.44 7.78 -36.57
C ARG A 138 -5.97 6.51 -37.24
N SER A 139 -5.07 5.60 -37.61
CA SER A 139 -5.46 4.26 -38.06
C SER A 139 -6.06 3.44 -36.91
N ILE A 140 -6.97 2.54 -37.24
CA ILE A 140 -7.63 1.64 -36.28
C ILE A 140 -6.59 0.76 -35.55
N GLU A 141 -5.57 0.30 -36.27
CA GLU A 141 -4.47 -0.48 -35.72
C GLU A 141 -3.70 0.30 -34.63
N ARG A 142 -3.37 1.57 -34.91
CA ARG A 142 -2.66 2.43 -33.95
C ARG A 142 -3.49 2.65 -32.68
N ILE A 143 -4.79 2.92 -32.82
CA ILE A 143 -5.70 3.08 -31.67
C ILE A 143 -5.74 1.79 -30.83
N THR A 144 -5.72 0.62 -31.48
CA THR A 144 -5.78 -0.67 -30.80
C THR A 144 -4.51 -0.93 -29.98
N ILE A 145 -3.34 -0.65 -30.55
CA ILE A 145 -2.04 -0.75 -29.85
C ILE A 145 -1.98 0.22 -28.68
N GLU A 146 -2.43 1.46 -28.87
CA GLU A 146 -2.46 2.49 -27.82
C GLU A 146 -3.37 2.07 -26.65
N ARG A 147 -4.55 1.50 -26.94
CA ARG A 147 -5.45 0.96 -25.90
C ARG A 147 -4.85 -0.23 -25.18
N PHE A 148 -4.21 -1.14 -25.89
CA PHE A 148 -3.53 -2.29 -25.29
C PHE A 148 -2.38 -1.84 -24.37
N ALA A 149 -1.56 -0.88 -24.80
CA ALA A 149 -0.49 -0.32 -23.98
C ALA A 149 -1.02 0.41 -22.73
N ALA A 150 -2.12 1.15 -22.85
CA ALA A 150 -2.79 1.79 -21.72
C ALA A 150 -3.35 0.74 -20.73
N TYR A 151 -3.94 -0.35 -21.23
CA TYR A 151 -4.42 -1.45 -20.40
C TYR A 151 -3.28 -2.12 -19.63
N LEU A 152 -2.16 -2.44 -20.30
CA LEU A 152 -0.98 -3.02 -19.66
C LEU A 152 -0.38 -2.08 -18.60
N SER A 153 -0.38 -0.79 -18.88
CA SER A 153 0.04 0.25 -17.92
C SER A 153 -0.88 0.30 -16.70
N SER A 154 -2.20 0.17 -16.89
CA SER A 154 -3.16 0.11 -15.78
C SER A 154 -2.98 -1.17 -14.96
N LEU A 155 -2.75 -2.30 -15.62
CA LEU A 155 -2.49 -3.59 -14.96
C LEU A 155 -1.25 -3.53 -14.08
N SER A 156 -0.22 -2.80 -14.53
CA SER A 156 0.98 -2.54 -13.73
C SER A 156 0.62 -1.91 -12.37
N VAL A 157 -0.23 -0.88 -12.36
CA VAL A 157 -0.68 -0.20 -11.13
C VAL A 157 -1.48 -1.14 -10.23
N TYR A 158 -2.32 -1.99 -10.78
CA TYR A 158 -3.05 -3.00 -9.99
C TYR A 158 -2.14 -4.09 -9.40
N LEU A 159 -0.95 -4.32 -9.98
CA LEU A 159 0.05 -5.23 -9.41
C LEU A 159 0.82 -4.61 -8.23
N PHE A 160 0.78 -3.29 -8.04
CA PHE A 160 1.53 -2.61 -6.98
C PHE A 160 1.24 -3.14 -5.55
N PRO A 161 -0.03 -3.35 -5.13
CA PRO A 161 -0.32 -3.92 -3.81
C PRO A 161 0.26 -5.32 -3.64
N THR A 162 0.21 -6.14 -4.70
CA THR A 162 0.74 -7.51 -4.72
C THR A 162 2.26 -7.50 -4.66
N LEU A 163 2.92 -6.64 -5.46
CA LEU A 163 4.37 -6.44 -5.44
C LEU A 163 4.84 -5.97 -4.08
N SER A 164 4.09 -5.11 -3.40
CA SER A 164 4.41 -4.66 -2.05
C SER A 164 4.56 -5.85 -1.09
N PHE A 165 3.65 -6.83 -1.12
CA PHE A 165 3.77 -8.05 -0.31
C PHE A 165 5.06 -8.84 -0.60
N TYR A 166 5.41 -9.03 -1.87
CA TYR A 166 6.63 -9.73 -2.25
C TYR A 166 7.89 -8.96 -1.87
N LEU A 167 7.87 -7.62 -2.01
CA LEU A 167 8.95 -6.74 -1.56
C LEU A 167 9.13 -6.83 -0.05
N TYR A 168 8.04 -6.79 0.73
CA TYR A 168 8.10 -7.00 2.18
C TYR A 168 8.76 -8.34 2.53
N THR A 169 8.42 -9.39 1.78
CA THR A 169 8.96 -10.74 1.96
C THR A 169 10.44 -10.86 1.55
N MET A 170 10.86 -10.22 0.46
CA MET A 170 12.23 -10.31 -0.05
C MET A 170 13.19 -9.38 0.70
N THR A 171 12.75 -8.18 1.06
CA THR A 171 13.62 -7.13 1.59
C THR A 171 13.77 -7.20 3.12
N SER A 172 12.75 -7.66 3.86
CA SER A 172 12.78 -7.68 5.33
C SER A 172 12.96 -9.09 5.89
N SER A 173 14.15 -9.36 6.45
CA SER A 173 14.40 -10.59 7.21
C SER A 173 13.50 -10.71 8.45
N MET A 174 13.13 -9.56 9.05
CA MET A 174 12.20 -9.50 10.17
C MET A 174 10.79 -9.93 9.75
N PHE A 175 10.30 -9.45 8.60
CA PHE A 175 9.00 -9.85 8.07
C PHE A 175 8.96 -11.35 7.76
N ARG A 176 10.02 -11.91 7.16
CA ARG A 176 10.13 -13.36 6.94
C ARG A 176 10.07 -14.15 8.24
N ASN A 177 10.71 -13.67 9.30
CA ASN A 177 10.74 -14.37 10.59
C ASN A 177 9.37 -14.34 11.27
N GLU A 178 8.67 -13.21 11.23
CA GLU A 178 7.29 -13.10 11.74
C GLU A 178 6.31 -13.91 10.89
N LEU A 179 6.42 -13.90 9.56
CA LEU A 179 5.61 -14.72 8.67
C LEU A 179 5.81 -16.22 8.94
N LYS A 180 7.06 -16.67 9.12
CA LYS A 180 7.36 -18.05 9.53
C LYS A 180 6.79 -18.38 10.92
N LYS A 181 6.79 -17.42 11.85
CA LYS A 181 6.20 -17.60 13.19
C LYS A 181 4.68 -17.74 13.10
N LEU A 182 4.01 -16.89 12.31
CA LEU A 182 2.57 -16.96 12.05
C LEU A 182 2.19 -18.28 11.35
N MET A 183 2.93 -18.67 10.31
CA MET A 183 2.73 -19.94 9.60
C MET A 183 2.88 -21.13 10.55
N ARG A 184 3.92 -21.16 11.38
CA ARG A 184 4.10 -22.21 12.40
C ARG A 184 2.96 -22.22 13.42
N PHE A 185 2.47 -21.05 13.83
CA PHE A 185 1.32 -20.93 14.73
C PHE A 185 0.05 -21.51 14.09
N ILE A 186 -0.27 -21.11 12.86
CA ILE A 186 -1.44 -21.62 12.12
C ILE A 186 -1.33 -23.14 11.93
N LEU A 187 -0.17 -23.64 11.51
CA LEU A 187 0.08 -25.08 11.36
C LEU A 187 -0.08 -25.83 12.69
N ARG A 188 0.43 -25.28 13.80
CA ARG A 188 0.22 -25.85 15.14
C ARG A 188 -1.25 -25.86 15.54
N CYS A 189 -1.97 -24.77 15.34
CA CYS A 189 -3.39 -24.67 15.66
C CYS A 189 -4.23 -25.64 14.82
N ASN A 190 -3.91 -25.81 13.53
CA ASN A 190 -4.57 -26.78 12.67
C ASN A 190 -4.26 -28.23 13.06
N CYS A 191 -3.02 -28.55 13.47
CA CYS A 191 -2.68 -29.87 14.03
C CYS A 191 -3.41 -30.14 15.35
N LEU A 192 -3.48 -29.18 16.27
CA LEU A 192 -4.19 -29.32 17.54
C LEU A 192 -5.70 -29.51 17.33
N ARG A 193 -6.28 -28.77 16.37
CA ARG A 193 -7.69 -28.90 15.99
C ARG A 193 -8.00 -30.21 15.27
N ALA A 194 -7.04 -30.76 14.51
CA ALA A 194 -7.15 -32.08 13.90
C ALA A 194 -7.11 -33.20 14.96
N ASN A 195 -6.20 -33.10 15.95
CA ASN A 195 -6.10 -34.08 17.03
C ASN A 195 -7.32 -34.06 17.98
N ALA A 196 -7.88 -32.89 18.29
CA ALA A 196 -9.08 -32.77 19.12
C ALA A 196 -10.35 -33.35 18.47
N ARG A 197 -10.36 -33.56 17.15
CA ARG A 197 -11.49 -34.18 16.43
C ARG A 197 -11.44 -35.71 16.44
N ILE A 198 -10.35 -36.31 16.91
CA ILE A 198 -10.10 -37.76 16.91
C ILE A 198 -10.20 -38.34 18.34
N GLU A 199 -10.67 -37.59 19.35
CA GLU A 199 -11.05 -38.23 20.61
C GLU A 199 -12.21 -39.21 20.35
N PRO A 200 -12.02 -40.52 20.59
CA PRO A 200 -13.03 -41.51 20.29
C PRO A 200 -14.12 -41.44 21.36
N ILE A 201 -15.38 -41.51 20.92
CA ILE A 201 -16.54 -41.73 21.77
C ILE A 201 -16.41 -43.14 22.38
N VAL A 202 -15.57 -43.28 23.41
CA VAL A 202 -15.39 -44.52 24.15
C VAL A 202 -15.37 -44.17 25.63
N HIS A 203 -16.55 -43.88 26.17
CA HIS A 203 -16.98 -44.42 27.47
C HIS A 203 -18.38 -43.91 27.84
N ASN A 204 -19.40 -44.76 27.68
CA ASN A 204 -20.31 -45.09 28.79
C ASN A 204 -21.33 -46.16 28.36
N ILE A 205 -20.91 -47.42 28.35
CA ILE A 205 -21.82 -48.54 28.59
C ILE A 205 -21.29 -49.24 29.85
N LYS A 206 -21.69 -48.76 31.02
CA LYS A 206 -21.61 -49.53 32.26
C LYS A 206 -23.04 -49.88 32.64
N GLN A 207 -23.53 -51.00 32.12
CA GLN A 207 -24.81 -51.58 32.50
C GLN A 207 -24.78 -51.92 33.99
N ARG A 208 -25.78 -51.42 34.73
CA ARG A 208 -25.98 -51.65 36.17
C ARG A 208 -26.35 -53.12 36.42
N PRO A 209 -25.90 -53.73 37.53
CA PRO A 209 -26.45 -55.01 37.96
C PRO A 209 -27.85 -54.79 38.55
N ILE A 210 -28.78 -55.64 38.12
CA ILE A 210 -30.14 -55.77 38.66
C ILE A 210 -30.05 -56.51 40.00
N THR A 211 -30.28 -55.82 41.11
CA THR A 211 -30.59 -56.47 42.40
C THR A 211 -32.10 -56.70 42.47
N ARG A 212 -32.50 -57.98 42.45
CA ARG A 212 -33.85 -58.45 42.78
C ARG A 212 -34.07 -58.35 44.30
N HIS A 213 -35.21 -57.80 44.70
CA HIS A 213 -35.93 -58.14 45.92
C HIS A 213 -37.32 -58.61 45.50
#